data_AF-A0A7V9GC98-F1
#
_entry.id   AF-A0A7V9GC98-F1
#
_cell.length_a   1.000
_cell.length_b   1.000
_cell.length_c   1.000
_cell.angle_alpha   90.00
_cell.angle_beta   90.00
_cell.angle_gamma   90.00
#
_symmetry.space_group_name_H-M   'P 1'
#
loop_
_entity.id
_entity.type
_entity.pdbx_description
1 polymer ?
#
loop_
_entity_poly.entity_id
_entity_poly.type
_entity_poly.pdbx_seq_one_letter_code
_entity_poly.pdbx_strand_id
1 'polypeptide(L)'
;SQIEKISQVVPSNLLTYFEIPLGEDLADLVATLATHNQRAKIRTGGITADAFPKIEKIVQFMQACLVANVPFKATAGLHHPLRCFKPLTYEKNASEGTMNGFLNVFLAAGFLMQGYKPSLIYELLEEERAESFLFDAGGVLWRQEYFIDTRQLRHLREKNIISFGSCSFDEPIMDLQEIGIL
;
A
#
# COMPACT_ATOMS: atom_id res chain seq x y z
N SER A 1 -8.48 23.83 -3.63
CA SER A 1 -8.00 23.08 -2.43
C SER A 1 -6.57 23.49 -2.03
N GLN A 2 -6.00 23.01 -0.90
CA GLN A 2 -4.57 23.24 -0.58
C GLN A 2 -3.64 22.58 -1.61
N ILE A 3 -4.04 21.43 -2.18
CA ILE A 3 -3.30 20.71 -3.23
C ILE A 3 -3.08 21.62 -4.45
N GLU A 4 -4.12 22.30 -4.94
CA GLU A 4 -4.03 23.21 -6.10
C GLU A 4 -3.02 24.34 -5.85
N LYS A 5 -3.12 25.01 -4.70
CA LYS A 5 -2.25 26.14 -4.35
C LYS A 5 -0.78 25.71 -4.31
N ILE A 6 -0.47 24.56 -3.72
CA ILE A 6 0.89 24.03 -3.65
C ILE A 6 1.36 23.58 -5.04
N SER A 7 0.50 22.92 -5.81
CA SER A 7 0.83 22.42 -7.15
C SER A 7 1.21 23.53 -8.14
N GLN A 8 0.74 24.75 -7.93
CA GLN A 8 1.08 25.92 -8.76
C GLN A 8 2.45 26.52 -8.44
N VAL A 9 2.98 26.30 -7.24
CA VAL A 9 4.22 26.95 -6.77
C VAL A 9 5.40 25.97 -6.67
N VAL A 10 5.13 24.67 -6.60
CA VAL A 10 6.19 23.66 -6.57
C VAL A 10 6.89 23.59 -7.94
N PRO A 11 8.24 23.62 -7.98
CA PRO A 11 8.99 23.43 -9.21
C PRO A 11 8.62 22.14 -9.95
N SER A 12 8.43 22.23 -11.27
CA SER A 12 7.98 21.11 -12.11
C SER A 12 8.96 19.93 -12.18
N ASN A 13 10.22 20.14 -11.81
CA ASN A 13 11.23 19.10 -11.74
C ASN A 13 11.22 18.30 -10.42
N LEU A 14 10.38 18.66 -9.45
CA LEU A 14 10.25 17.94 -8.19
C LEU A 14 9.06 16.97 -8.22
N LEU A 15 9.34 15.70 -7.88
CA LEU A 15 8.30 14.69 -7.67
C LEU A 15 7.62 14.92 -6.33
N THR A 16 6.35 15.32 -6.36
CA THR A 16 5.61 15.69 -5.14
C THR A 16 4.50 14.69 -4.82
N TYR A 17 4.42 14.34 -3.54
CA TYR A 17 3.42 13.43 -2.98
C TYR A 17 2.60 14.16 -1.92
N PHE A 18 1.28 14.11 -2.04
CA PHE A 18 0.34 14.68 -1.07
C PHE A 18 -0.24 13.58 -0.20
N GLU A 19 -0.21 13.76 1.12
CA GLU A 19 -0.92 12.85 2.03
C GLU A 19 -2.41 13.08 1.92
N ILE A 20 -3.17 12.04 1.57
CA ILE A 20 -4.61 12.14 1.31
C ILE A 20 -5.38 11.49 2.47
N PRO A 21 -6.30 12.22 3.14
CA PRO A 21 -7.16 11.65 4.17
C PRO A 21 -8.18 10.68 3.56
N LEU A 22 -8.56 9.65 4.33
CA LEU A 22 -9.51 8.61 3.90
C LEU A 22 -10.97 8.98 4.21
N GLY A 23 -11.35 10.21 3.85
CA GLY A 23 -12.67 10.80 4.09
C GLY A 23 -13.63 10.70 2.90
N GLU A 24 -14.75 11.42 2.98
CA GLU A 24 -15.75 11.50 1.92
C GLU A 24 -15.20 12.19 0.65
N ASP A 25 -14.32 13.17 0.82
CA ASP A 25 -13.72 13.97 -0.27
C ASP A 25 -12.61 13.22 -1.06
N LEU A 26 -12.38 11.94 -0.76
CA LEU A 26 -11.25 11.16 -1.32
C LEU A 26 -11.20 11.21 -2.85
N ALA A 27 -12.35 11.02 -3.51
CA ALA A 27 -12.42 11.02 -4.96
C ALA A 27 -12.04 12.40 -5.56
N ASP A 28 -12.54 13.49 -4.97
CA ASP A 28 -12.27 14.86 -5.42
C ASP A 28 -10.81 15.25 -5.21
N LEU A 29 -10.23 14.84 -4.08
CA LEU A 29 -8.81 15.05 -3.80
C LEU A 29 -7.92 14.31 -4.80
N VAL A 30 -8.24 13.06 -5.12
CA VAL A 30 -7.49 12.27 -6.11
C VAL A 30 -7.66 12.86 -7.53
N ALA A 31 -8.87 13.29 -7.91
CA ALA A 31 -9.11 13.98 -9.18
C ALA A 31 -8.31 15.30 -9.29
N THR A 32 -8.19 16.03 -8.18
CA THR A 32 -7.33 17.23 -8.10
C THR A 32 -5.87 16.87 -8.35
N LEU A 33 -5.36 15.79 -7.75
CA LEU A 33 -3.99 15.33 -7.99
C LEU A 33 -3.77 14.98 -9.47
N ALA A 34 -4.71 14.27 -10.09
CA ALA A 34 -4.63 13.89 -11.51
C ALA A 34 -4.51 15.13 -12.41
N THR A 35 -5.36 16.14 -12.19
CA THR A 35 -5.36 17.40 -12.95
C THR A 35 -4.01 18.13 -12.88
N HIS A 36 -3.32 18.02 -11.75
CA HIS A 36 -2.05 18.69 -11.50
C HIS A 36 -0.81 17.80 -11.67
N ASN A 37 -0.95 16.59 -12.21
CA ASN A 37 0.13 15.60 -12.37
C ASN A 37 0.88 15.29 -11.06
N GLN A 38 0.16 15.30 -9.94
CA GLN A 38 0.68 15.04 -8.62
C GLN A 38 0.48 13.58 -8.20
N ARG A 39 1.10 13.18 -7.09
CA ARG A 39 1.05 11.80 -6.57
C ARG A 39 0.39 11.77 -5.21
N ALA A 40 -0.24 10.64 -4.89
CA ALA A 40 -0.92 10.43 -3.62
C ALA A 40 -0.03 9.68 -2.62
N LYS A 41 -0.23 9.93 -1.33
CA LYS A 41 0.37 9.18 -0.24
C LYS A 41 -0.74 8.79 0.73
N ILE A 42 -0.82 7.51 1.08
CA ILE A 42 -1.69 7.00 2.13
C ILE A 42 -0.88 6.72 3.40
N ARG A 43 -1.50 6.99 4.56
CA ARG A 43 -1.07 6.45 5.85
C ARG A 43 -1.83 5.16 6.12
N THR A 44 -1.13 4.09 6.46
CA THR A 44 -1.69 2.77 6.75
C THR A 44 -1.57 2.37 8.23
N GLY A 45 -1.09 3.28 9.08
CA GLY A 45 -0.86 3.03 10.50
C GLY A 45 -0.26 4.20 11.27
N GLY A 46 0.10 3.93 12.51
CA GLY A 46 0.73 4.84 13.45
C GLY A 46 1.19 4.11 14.71
N ILE A 47 1.37 4.86 15.81
CA ILE A 47 1.84 4.30 17.09
C ILE A 47 0.70 3.86 18.02
N THR A 48 -0.55 4.07 17.61
CA THR A 48 -1.77 3.66 18.32
C THR A 48 -2.65 2.83 17.40
N ALA A 49 -3.46 1.93 17.97
CA ALA A 49 -4.29 1.02 17.18
C ALA A 49 -5.34 1.74 16.32
N ASP A 50 -5.87 2.89 16.78
CA ASP A 50 -6.83 3.72 16.05
C ASP A 50 -6.21 4.49 14.87
N ALA A 51 -4.88 4.57 14.80
CA ALA A 51 -4.17 5.15 13.64
C ALA A 51 -4.13 4.21 12.42
N PHE A 52 -4.52 2.94 12.59
CA PHE A 52 -4.61 1.98 11.49
C PHE A 52 -5.99 2.06 10.83
N PRO A 53 -6.08 2.51 9.57
CA PRO A 53 -7.37 2.57 8.89
C PRO A 53 -7.90 1.18 8.60
N LYS A 54 -9.22 1.05 8.56
CA LYS A 54 -9.89 -0.17 8.11
C LYS A 54 -9.50 -0.50 6.66
N ILE A 55 -9.42 -1.78 6.32
CA ILE A 55 -8.97 -2.24 5.00
C ILE A 55 -9.85 -1.73 3.86
N GLU A 56 -11.15 -1.53 4.10
CA GLU A 56 -12.08 -0.99 3.10
C GLU A 56 -11.69 0.44 2.71
N LYS A 57 -11.18 1.24 3.65
CA LYS A 57 -10.67 2.58 3.38
C LYS A 57 -9.36 2.55 2.59
N ILE A 58 -8.49 1.59 2.85
CA ILE A 58 -7.26 1.36 2.08
C ILE A 58 -7.61 0.99 0.63
N VAL A 59 -8.55 0.06 0.42
CA VAL A 59 -9.00 -0.35 -0.91
C VAL A 59 -9.69 0.78 -1.65
N GLN A 60 -10.56 1.57 -1.00
CA GLN A 60 -11.17 2.76 -1.59
C GLN A 60 -10.12 3.75 -2.11
N PHE A 61 -9.06 4.00 -1.33
CA PHE A 61 -7.94 4.84 -1.75
C PHE A 61 -7.20 4.26 -2.96
N MET A 62 -6.86 2.97 -2.93
CA MET A 62 -6.19 2.31 -4.04
C MET A 62 -7.04 2.43 -5.31
N GLN A 63 -8.33 2.07 -5.25
CA GLN A 63 -9.25 2.15 -6.37
C GLN A 63 -9.34 3.57 -6.95
N ALA A 64 -9.50 4.59 -6.09
CA ALA A 64 -9.54 5.98 -6.53
C ALA A 64 -8.27 6.36 -7.30
N CYS A 65 -7.10 6.03 -6.77
CA CYS A 65 -5.82 6.31 -7.42
C CYS A 65 -5.64 5.55 -8.73
N LEU A 66 -5.98 4.25 -8.76
CA LEU A 66 -5.87 3.41 -9.95
C LEU A 66 -6.79 3.90 -11.08
N VAL A 67 -8.05 4.22 -10.76
CA VAL A 67 -9.03 4.73 -11.74
C VAL A 67 -8.61 6.10 -12.29
N ALA A 68 -8.10 6.98 -11.44
CA ALA A 68 -7.62 8.30 -11.86
C ALA A 68 -6.20 8.29 -12.46
N ASN A 69 -5.56 7.12 -12.55
CA ASN A 69 -4.16 6.95 -12.96
C ASN A 69 -3.18 7.84 -12.17
N VAL A 70 -3.43 8.00 -10.87
CA VAL A 70 -2.58 8.76 -9.95
C VAL A 70 -1.59 7.79 -9.28
N PRO A 71 -0.27 7.93 -9.51
CA PRO A 71 0.71 7.13 -8.79
C PRO A 71 0.66 7.44 -7.30
N PHE A 72 0.87 6.42 -6.47
CA PHE A 72 0.81 6.55 -5.03
C PHE A 72 1.91 5.78 -4.30
N LYS A 73 2.06 6.09 -3.01
CA LYS A 73 2.89 5.33 -2.08
C LYS A 73 2.14 5.10 -0.76
N ALA A 74 2.44 4.02 -0.08
CA ALA A 74 1.86 3.69 1.22
C ALA A 74 2.89 3.89 2.34
N THR A 75 2.51 4.42 3.48
CA THR A 75 3.46 4.75 4.56
C THR A 75 2.84 4.51 5.92
N ALA A 76 3.70 4.40 6.93
CA ALA A 76 3.36 4.19 8.33
C ALA A 76 2.72 2.81 8.60
N GLY A 77 3.34 2.02 9.49
CA GLY A 77 2.84 0.70 9.89
C GLY A 77 3.09 -0.42 8.88
N LEU A 78 4.01 -0.24 7.92
CA LEU A 78 4.38 -1.25 6.91
C LEU A 78 5.76 -1.83 7.17
N HIS A 79 5.87 -2.54 8.29
CA HIS A 79 7.10 -3.11 8.82
C HIS A 79 7.32 -4.55 8.35
N HIS A 80 6.22 -5.30 8.26
CA HIS A 80 6.22 -6.73 8.02
C HIS A 80 5.71 -7.04 6.60
N PRO A 81 6.18 -8.13 5.96
CA PRO A 81 5.76 -8.49 4.62
C PRO A 81 4.26 -8.83 4.57
N LEU A 82 3.76 -9.51 5.59
CA LEU A 82 2.38 -9.95 5.72
C LEU A 82 1.68 -9.24 6.88
N ARG A 83 0.34 -9.23 6.86
CA ARG A 83 -0.48 -8.75 7.97
C ARG A 83 -0.13 -9.56 9.22
N CYS A 84 -0.04 -8.87 10.36
CA CYS A 84 0.26 -9.52 11.63
C CYS A 84 -0.22 -8.69 12.82
N PHE A 85 -0.33 -9.34 13.98
CA PHE A 85 -0.56 -8.70 15.27
C PHE A 85 0.74 -8.67 16.07
N LYS A 86 1.30 -7.48 16.30
CA LYS A 86 2.62 -7.27 16.94
C LYS A 86 2.64 -5.93 17.69
N PRO A 87 3.66 -5.66 18.52
CA PRO A 87 3.90 -4.34 19.11
C PRO A 87 3.98 -3.24 18.04
N LEU A 88 3.28 -2.12 18.25
CA LEU A 88 3.20 -1.01 17.28
C LEU A 88 4.44 -0.10 17.29
N THR A 89 5.26 -0.19 18.33
CA THR A 89 6.54 0.52 18.45
C THR A 89 7.58 -0.41 19.07
N TYR A 90 8.85 0.02 19.06
CA TYR A 90 9.96 -0.72 19.66
C TYR A 90 10.10 -0.50 21.19
N GLU A 91 9.14 0.19 21.81
CA GLU A 91 9.16 0.44 23.25
C GLU A 91 8.78 -0.82 24.04
N LYS A 92 9.38 -1.00 25.22
CA LYS A 92 9.25 -2.21 26.05
C LYS A 92 7.80 -2.58 26.42
N ASN A 93 6.89 -1.60 26.44
CA ASN A 93 5.47 -1.77 26.75
C ASN A 93 4.58 -1.15 25.67
N ALA A 94 5.03 -1.18 24.41
CA ALA A 94 4.25 -0.68 23.29
C ALA A 94 2.89 -1.38 23.24
N SER A 95 1.84 -0.62 22.92
CA SER A 95 0.56 -1.23 22.59
C SER A 95 0.73 -2.16 21.40
N GLU A 96 0.06 -3.31 21.44
CA GLU A 96 -0.01 -4.22 20.31
C GLU A 96 -1.20 -3.87 19.41
N GLY A 97 -1.08 -4.20 18.13
CA GLY A 97 -2.14 -3.98 17.17
C GLY A 97 -1.90 -4.73 15.87
N THR A 98 -2.94 -4.77 15.04
CA THR A 98 -2.84 -5.39 13.72
C THR A 98 -2.24 -4.41 12.71
N MET A 99 -1.11 -4.80 12.13
CA MET A 99 -0.41 -4.04 11.08
C MET A 99 -0.68 -4.66 9.70
N ASN A 100 -0.72 -3.83 8.67
CA ASN A 100 -0.84 -4.30 7.29
C ASN A 100 0.53 -4.79 6.78
N GLY A 101 0.54 -5.84 5.97
CA GLY A 101 1.76 -6.30 5.30
C GLY A 101 2.06 -5.49 4.04
N PHE A 102 3.34 -5.14 3.80
CA PHE A 102 3.70 -4.43 2.58
C PHE A 102 3.52 -5.30 1.32
N LEU A 103 3.70 -6.63 1.39
CA LEU A 103 3.40 -7.51 0.26
C LEU A 103 1.89 -7.58 0.01
N ASN A 104 1.06 -7.69 1.06
CA ASN A 104 -0.40 -7.65 0.91
C ASN A 104 -0.84 -6.37 0.18
N VAL A 105 -0.30 -5.21 0.59
CA VAL A 105 -0.64 -3.89 0.03
C VAL A 105 -0.25 -3.78 -1.45
N PHE A 106 0.94 -4.25 -1.84
CA PHE A 106 1.37 -4.22 -3.24
C PHE A 106 0.58 -5.19 -4.11
N LEU A 107 0.36 -6.43 -3.62
CA LEU A 107 -0.44 -7.41 -4.35
C LEU A 107 -1.89 -6.96 -4.48
N ALA A 108 -2.48 -6.34 -3.44
CA ALA A 108 -3.81 -5.75 -3.48
C ALA A 108 -3.96 -4.73 -4.61
N ALA A 109 -3.01 -3.81 -4.75
CA ALA A 109 -2.99 -2.86 -5.86
C ALA A 109 -2.87 -3.57 -7.23
N GLY A 110 -2.05 -4.63 -7.30
CA GLY A 110 -1.91 -5.47 -8.49
C GLY A 110 -3.19 -6.17 -8.91
N PHE A 111 -3.85 -6.87 -7.99
CA PHE A 111 -5.12 -7.56 -8.25
C PHE A 111 -6.26 -6.57 -8.55
N LEU A 112 -6.32 -5.42 -7.87
CA LEU A 112 -7.25 -4.35 -8.24
C LEU A 112 -7.05 -3.89 -9.69
N MET A 113 -5.81 -3.74 -10.13
CA MET A 113 -5.50 -3.36 -11.51
C MET A 113 -5.95 -4.41 -12.54
N GLN A 114 -5.93 -5.69 -12.16
CA GLN A 114 -6.45 -6.78 -13.01
C GLN A 114 -7.98 -6.92 -12.98
N GLY A 115 -8.68 -6.03 -12.26
CA GLY A 115 -10.14 -6.00 -12.22
C GLY A 115 -10.78 -6.98 -11.24
N TYR A 116 -10.01 -7.53 -10.29
CA TYR A 116 -10.57 -8.36 -9.22
C TYR A 116 -11.48 -7.55 -8.29
N LYS A 117 -12.51 -8.22 -7.75
CA LYS A 117 -13.53 -7.59 -6.91
C LYS A 117 -12.98 -7.20 -5.53
N PRO A 118 -13.47 -6.10 -4.92
CA PRO A 118 -13.03 -5.65 -3.59
C PRO A 118 -13.06 -6.72 -2.50
N SER A 119 -14.05 -7.63 -2.52
CA SER A 119 -14.15 -8.71 -1.53
C SER A 119 -12.90 -9.58 -1.49
N LEU A 120 -12.36 -9.95 -2.66
CA LEU A 120 -11.13 -10.72 -2.77
C LEU A 120 -9.91 -9.93 -2.27
N ILE A 121 -9.91 -8.61 -2.50
CA ILE A 121 -8.83 -7.73 -2.06
C ILE A 121 -8.82 -7.59 -0.53
N TYR A 122 -9.99 -7.57 0.10
CA TYR A 122 -10.10 -7.59 1.56
C TYR A 122 -9.47 -8.86 2.13
N GLU A 123 -9.81 -10.02 1.57
CA GLU A 123 -9.20 -11.29 1.97
C GLU A 123 -7.68 -11.29 1.80
N LEU A 124 -7.17 -10.71 0.71
CA LEU A 124 -5.73 -10.58 0.48
C LEU A 124 -5.05 -9.64 1.49
N LEU A 125 -5.70 -8.54 1.86
CA LEU A 125 -5.20 -7.62 2.89
C LEU A 125 -5.29 -8.20 4.30
N GLU A 126 -6.12 -9.22 4.51
CA GLU A 126 -6.28 -9.98 5.75
C GLU A 126 -5.39 -11.22 5.81
N GLU A 127 -4.70 -11.59 4.73
CA GLU A 127 -3.86 -12.78 4.68
C GLU A 127 -2.59 -12.62 5.53
N GLU A 128 -2.45 -13.50 6.53
CA GLU A 128 -1.32 -13.54 7.47
C GLU A 128 -0.37 -14.72 7.19
N ARG A 129 -0.78 -15.70 6.38
CA ARG A 129 -0.03 -16.96 6.19
C ARG A 129 0.91 -16.86 5.00
N ALA A 130 2.20 -17.06 5.24
CA ALA A 130 3.21 -17.03 4.18
C ALA A 130 3.04 -18.14 3.16
N GLU A 131 2.64 -19.34 3.61
CA GLU A 131 2.39 -20.50 2.75
C GLU A 131 1.17 -20.32 1.81
N SER A 132 0.34 -19.30 2.03
CA SER A 132 -0.70 -18.92 1.08
C SER A 132 -0.13 -18.31 -0.19
N PHE A 133 1.16 -17.94 -0.21
CA PHE A 133 1.84 -17.34 -1.34
C PHE A 133 2.97 -18.23 -1.87
N LEU A 134 3.06 -18.31 -3.19
CA LEU A 134 4.19 -18.90 -3.88
C LEU A 134 4.80 -17.84 -4.81
N PHE A 135 6.10 -17.60 -4.63
CA PHE A 135 6.89 -16.66 -5.42
C PHE A 135 7.83 -17.45 -6.33
N ASP A 136 7.82 -17.14 -7.62
CA ASP A 136 8.76 -17.71 -8.58
C ASP A 136 9.19 -16.69 -9.64
N ALA A 137 9.97 -17.13 -10.64
CA ALA A 137 10.42 -16.26 -11.72
C ALA A 137 9.28 -15.76 -12.63
N GLY A 138 8.13 -16.44 -12.62
CA GLY A 138 6.94 -16.08 -13.39
C GLY A 138 6.09 -15.02 -12.71
N GLY A 139 6.00 -15.03 -11.38
CA GLY A 139 5.22 -14.07 -10.62
C GLY A 139 4.89 -14.50 -9.20
N VAL A 140 3.68 -14.14 -8.74
CA VAL A 140 3.16 -14.48 -7.41
C VAL A 140 1.81 -15.18 -7.56
N LEU A 141 1.71 -16.39 -6.99
CA LEU A 141 0.48 -17.16 -6.89
C LEU A 141 -0.03 -17.11 -5.45
N TRP A 142 -1.28 -16.68 -5.27
CA TRP A 142 -1.95 -16.64 -3.98
C TRP A 142 -3.09 -17.68 -3.93
N ARG A 143 -3.13 -18.48 -2.86
CA ARG A 143 -4.09 -19.57 -2.61
C ARG A 143 -4.22 -20.59 -3.74
N GLN A 144 -3.15 -20.78 -4.50
CA GLN A 144 -3.12 -21.68 -5.68
C GLN A 144 -4.16 -21.34 -6.76
N GLU A 145 -4.72 -20.13 -6.75
CA GLU A 145 -5.84 -19.73 -7.61
C GLU A 145 -5.56 -18.40 -8.32
N TYR A 146 -5.02 -17.42 -7.60
CA TYR A 146 -4.90 -16.05 -8.07
C TYR A 146 -3.45 -15.71 -8.41
N PHE A 147 -3.17 -15.41 -9.68
CA PHE A 147 -1.81 -15.18 -10.16
C PHE A 147 -1.61 -13.75 -10.68
N ILE A 148 -0.47 -13.16 -10.35
CA ILE A 148 0.02 -11.92 -10.96
C ILE A 148 1.44 -12.12 -11.50
N ASP A 149 1.63 -11.84 -12.79
CA ASP A 149 2.89 -12.08 -13.47
C ASP A 149 3.92 -10.96 -13.23
N THR A 150 5.21 -11.25 -13.47
CA THR A 150 6.29 -10.28 -13.27
C THR A 150 6.19 -9.03 -14.16
N ARG A 151 5.52 -9.09 -15.31
CA ARG A 151 5.31 -7.92 -16.18
C ARG A 151 4.25 -6.99 -15.59
N GLN A 152 3.15 -7.56 -15.08
CA GLN A 152 2.12 -6.84 -14.36
C GLN A 152 2.69 -6.18 -13.10
N LEU A 153 3.49 -6.90 -12.32
CA LEU A 153 4.18 -6.35 -11.14
C LEU A 153 5.15 -5.23 -11.50
N ARG A 154 5.93 -5.38 -12.58
CA ARG A 154 6.84 -4.33 -13.06
C ARG A 154 6.07 -3.06 -13.45
N HIS A 155 5.01 -3.21 -14.24
CA HIS A 155 4.15 -2.10 -14.65
C HIS A 155 3.56 -1.38 -13.43
N LEU A 156 3.04 -2.15 -12.48
CA LEU A 156 2.45 -1.63 -11.25
C LEU A 156 3.47 -0.79 -10.44
N ARG A 157 4.70 -1.28 -10.30
CA ARG A 157 5.78 -0.59 -9.58
C ARG A 157 6.29 0.67 -10.28
N GLU A 158 6.19 0.73 -11.60
CA GLU A 158 6.62 1.90 -12.39
C GLU A 158 5.57 3.00 -12.46
N LYS A 159 4.28 2.65 -12.44
CA LYS A 159 3.19 3.55 -12.78
C LYS A 159 2.19 3.81 -11.66
N ASN A 160 2.01 2.89 -10.73
CA ASN A 160 0.89 2.93 -9.79
C ASN A 160 1.36 2.98 -8.33
N ILE A 161 1.64 1.83 -7.70
CA ILE A 161 2.18 1.81 -6.34
C ILE A 161 3.71 1.82 -6.39
N ILE A 162 4.29 2.98 -6.10
CA ILE A 162 5.71 3.25 -6.37
C ILE A 162 6.59 2.76 -5.22
N SER A 163 6.19 3.01 -3.99
CA SER A 163 7.00 2.69 -2.81
C SER A 163 6.13 2.46 -1.57
N PHE A 164 6.75 1.87 -0.55
CA PHE A 164 6.26 1.96 0.81
C PHE A 164 7.28 2.65 1.72
N GLY A 165 6.91 2.94 2.96
CA GLY A 165 7.82 3.43 4.00
C GLY A 165 7.74 2.59 5.27
N SER A 166 8.91 2.16 5.75
CA SER A 166 9.13 1.53 7.06
C SER A 166 10.08 2.40 7.89
N CYS A 167 9.96 2.35 9.21
CA CYS A 167 10.89 3.05 10.12
C CYS A 167 12.21 2.29 10.31
N SER A 168 12.25 1.01 9.91
CA SER A 168 13.43 0.16 9.97
C SER A 168 13.80 -0.33 8.57
N PHE A 169 15.10 -0.34 8.27
CA PHE A 169 15.63 -0.94 7.06
C PHE A 169 15.84 -2.45 7.21
N ASP A 170 16.20 -2.89 8.42
CA ASP A 170 16.55 -4.29 8.69
C ASP A 170 15.31 -5.17 8.81
N GLU A 171 14.27 -4.68 9.50
CA GLU A 171 13.07 -5.47 9.83
C GLU A 171 12.33 -6.00 8.59
N PRO A 172 12.01 -5.19 7.56
CA PRO A 172 11.41 -5.73 6.33
C PRO A 172 12.28 -6.80 5.64
N ILE A 173 13.61 -6.68 5.71
CA ILE A 173 14.52 -7.63 5.07
C ILE A 173 14.60 -8.93 5.87
N MET A 174 14.76 -8.84 7.19
CA MET A 174 14.81 -10.00 8.07
C MET A 174 13.53 -10.82 7.99
N ASP A 175 12.36 -10.16 8.00
CA ASP A 175 11.09 -10.85 7.89
C ASP A 175 10.89 -11.51 6.52
N LEU A 176 11.39 -10.92 5.44
CA LEU A 176 11.37 -11.54 4.11
C LEU A 176 12.26 -12.79 4.04
N GLN A 177 13.40 -12.77 4.72
CA GLN A 177 14.28 -13.95 4.85
C GLN A 177 13.62 -15.03 5.70
N GLU A 178 12.94 -14.65 6.79
CA GLU A 178 12.22 -15.59 7.67
C GLU A 178 11.12 -16.34 6.93
N ILE A 179 10.41 -15.69 6.01
CA ILE A 179 9.40 -16.32 5.16
C ILE A 179 9.97 -16.93 3.86
N GLY A 180 11.29 -16.92 3.68
CA GLY A 180 11.99 -17.63 2.60
C GLY A 180 11.88 -17.01 1.20
N ILE A 181 11.63 -15.70 1.11
CA ILE A 181 11.50 -14.98 -0.19
C ILE A 181 12.80 -14.27 -0.57
N LEU A 182 13.71 -14.03 0.38
CA LEU A 182 15.05 -13.45 0.18
C LEU A 182 16.16 -14.36 0.70
#